data_AF-A0A5T1S6G6-F1
#
_entry.id   AF-A0A5T1S6G6-F1
#
_cell.length_a   1.000
_cell.length_b   1.000
_cell.length_c   1.000
_cell.angle_alpha   90.00
_cell.angle_beta   90.00
_cell.angle_gamma   90.00
#
_symmetry.space_group_name_H-M   'P 1'
#
loop_
_entity.id
_entity.type
_entity.pdbx_description
1 polymer ?
#
loop_
_entity_poly.entity_id
_entity_poly.type
_entity_poly.pdbx_seq_one_letter_code
_entity_poly.pdbx_strand_id
1 'polypeptide(L)'
;SDDFNERYKKGSHPYPSLLDPKKLNDENEKINYKNIPAELAWEMNLPLPDRYEFVIFGSHGVGMKSVLAILKFLGYHNPSYLNHEAEGKFRYYQAYVTFLSKKIFFLDIFDYGFEGCDKYLLMIAKKSKCIYFTRDPICILETYINAKIRNPNFSMKISIDSNLDGKLNLYKYVNSLEAQKNFIFSKNMGLRACYFEYSVVDLLKLKDILYIDMNELQSINIVNTFIKIFNFLNISLNINDQIKNINFGYSWYFNGLEIVSSRFSFFISTHASVLLNDKVWENYSEITDLVSYDYDVLDFKIFVKSDCYALLINDEKELKKMNTFLKKFIQEFQKQVGIERSRKITPSQYLKFLFTEEKKEKTIKLKELFDYELQHIKQHRPDIVASWKYYQEFERMCKELDENNQNPSL
;
A
#
# COMPACT_ATOMS: atom_id res chain seq x y z
N SER A 1 -2.63 37.05 4.64
CA SER A 1 -1.61 37.08 3.59
C SER A 1 -2.30 37.33 2.25
N ASP A 2 -1.58 37.80 1.23
CA ASP A 2 -2.19 38.00 -0.09
C ASP A 2 -2.67 36.67 -0.69
N ASP A 3 -1.89 35.60 -0.53
CA ASP A 3 -2.28 34.23 -0.90
C ASP A 3 -3.59 33.80 -0.20
N PHE A 4 -3.75 34.06 1.10
CA PHE A 4 -5.01 33.77 1.82
C PHE A 4 -6.20 34.53 1.22
N ASN A 5 -6.05 35.83 0.96
CA ASN A 5 -7.12 36.64 0.38
C ASN A 5 -7.47 36.18 -1.04
N GLU A 6 -6.48 35.89 -1.88
CA GLU A 6 -6.71 35.37 -3.23
C GLU A 6 -7.38 33.99 -3.21
N ARG A 7 -6.83 33.07 -2.43
CA ARG A 7 -7.28 31.67 -2.40
C ARG A 7 -8.65 31.48 -1.74
N TYR A 8 -8.93 32.19 -0.65
CA TYR A 8 -10.10 31.92 0.20
C TYR A 8 -11.12 33.04 0.26
N LYS A 9 -10.78 34.29 -0.10
CA LYS A 9 -11.76 35.40 -0.13
C LYS A 9 -12.19 35.80 -1.54
N LYS A 10 -11.27 35.77 -2.50
CA LYS A 10 -11.55 36.09 -3.92
C LYS A 10 -11.86 34.83 -4.73
N GLY A 11 -11.19 33.72 -4.43
CA GLY A 11 -11.43 32.43 -5.06
C GLY A 11 -12.76 31.78 -4.63
N SER A 12 -13.34 30.97 -5.50
CA SER A 12 -14.53 30.17 -5.23
C SER A 12 -14.20 28.83 -4.54
N HIS A 13 -13.34 28.87 -3.51
CA HIS A 13 -13.00 27.65 -2.77
C HIS A 13 -14.25 27.14 -2.03
N PRO A 14 -14.66 25.87 -2.18
CA PRO A 14 -15.94 25.39 -1.63
C PRO A 14 -15.94 25.34 -0.09
N TYR A 15 -14.74 25.29 0.52
CA TYR A 15 -14.54 25.28 1.98
C TYR A 15 -13.52 26.36 2.38
N PRO A 16 -13.88 27.66 2.36
CA PRO A 16 -12.92 28.73 2.60
C PRO A 16 -12.46 28.72 4.06
N SER A 17 -11.15 28.77 4.29
CA SER A 17 -10.58 28.85 5.65
C SER A 17 -10.97 30.16 6.32
N LEU A 18 -11.45 30.10 7.57
CA LEU A 18 -11.81 31.29 8.33
C LEU A 18 -10.59 32.06 8.87
N LEU A 19 -9.45 31.40 8.99
CA LEU A 19 -8.20 31.98 9.51
C LEU A 19 -7.06 31.81 8.49
N ASP A 20 -6.07 32.71 8.54
CA ASP A 20 -4.90 32.68 7.65
C ASP A 20 -3.99 31.49 7.98
N PRO A 21 -3.85 30.49 7.08
CA PRO A 21 -3.02 29.31 7.34
C PRO A 21 -1.57 29.63 7.64
N LYS A 22 -1.04 30.72 7.06
CA LYS A 22 0.34 31.14 7.33
C LYS A 22 0.54 31.53 8.80
N LYS A 23 -0.46 32.19 9.39
CA LYS A 23 -0.45 32.54 10.82
C LYS A 23 -0.69 31.32 11.69
N LEU A 24 -1.58 30.42 11.26
CA LEU A 24 -1.89 29.22 12.02
C LEU A 24 -0.68 28.29 12.23
N ASN A 25 0.27 28.28 11.28
CA ASN A 25 1.52 27.50 11.40
C ASN A 25 2.61 28.19 12.25
N ASP A 26 2.49 29.48 12.55
CA ASP A 26 3.45 30.20 13.41
C ASP A 26 3.15 29.93 14.89
N GLU A 27 4.08 29.27 15.57
CA GLU A 27 3.92 28.94 17.00
C GLU A 27 3.92 30.18 17.91
N ASN A 28 4.38 31.33 17.43
CA ASN A 28 4.39 32.60 18.18
C ASN A 28 3.05 33.34 18.09
N GLU A 29 2.17 32.98 17.16
CA GLU A 29 0.83 33.56 17.07
C GLU A 29 -0.04 33.09 18.23
N LYS A 30 -0.84 34.00 18.80
CA LYS A 30 -1.73 33.70 19.94
C LYS A 30 -2.74 32.60 19.60
N ILE A 31 -3.19 32.59 18.34
CA ILE A 31 -4.11 31.59 17.78
C ILE A 31 -3.36 30.86 16.67
N ASN A 32 -3.01 29.60 16.94
CA ASN A 32 -2.29 28.73 16.02
C ASN A 32 -2.79 27.28 16.16
N TYR A 33 -2.31 26.37 15.31
CA TYR A 33 -2.77 24.98 15.29
C TYR A 33 -2.56 24.22 16.61
N LYS A 34 -1.64 24.63 17.50
CA LYS A 34 -1.48 23.98 18.82
C LYS A 34 -2.59 24.34 19.80
N ASN A 35 -3.25 25.48 19.59
CA ASN A 35 -4.25 26.03 20.51
C ASN A 35 -5.68 25.79 20.01
N ILE A 36 -5.85 25.29 18.79
CA ILE A 36 -7.15 24.98 18.19
C ILE A 36 -7.34 23.46 18.20
N PRO A 37 -8.42 22.94 18.81
CA PRO A 37 -8.75 21.52 18.68
C PRO A 37 -9.03 21.14 17.23
N ALA A 38 -8.65 19.92 16.82
CA ALA A 38 -8.84 19.45 15.45
C ALA A 38 -10.33 19.51 15.04
N GLU A 39 -11.24 19.30 15.99
CA GLU A 39 -12.68 19.38 15.79
C GLU A 39 -13.11 20.76 15.33
N LEU A 40 -12.69 21.79 16.06
CA LEU A 40 -12.99 23.17 15.71
C LEU A 40 -12.32 23.56 14.40
N ALA A 41 -11.09 23.10 14.16
CA ALA A 41 -10.36 23.37 12.93
C ALA A 41 -11.10 22.82 11.69
N TRP A 42 -11.71 21.64 11.78
CA TRP A 42 -12.53 21.07 10.71
C TRP A 42 -13.81 21.87 10.42
N GLU A 43 -14.53 22.29 11.47
CA GLU A 43 -15.76 23.09 11.32
C GLU A 43 -15.45 24.49 10.76
N MET A 44 -14.27 25.03 11.07
CA MET A 44 -13.76 26.30 10.55
C MET A 44 -13.09 26.20 9.17
N ASN A 45 -13.10 25.02 8.54
CA ASN A 45 -12.44 24.72 7.26
C ASN A 45 -10.94 25.10 7.25
N LEU A 46 -10.25 24.95 8.38
CA LEU A 46 -8.82 25.24 8.44
C LEU A 46 -8.07 24.13 7.72
N PRO A 47 -7.09 24.46 6.85
CA PRO A 47 -6.29 23.43 6.20
C PRO A 47 -5.44 22.67 7.22
N LEU A 48 -4.88 21.53 6.81
CA LEU A 48 -3.95 20.77 7.64
C LEU A 48 -2.67 21.57 7.93
N PRO A 49 -2.05 21.38 9.11
CA PRO A 49 -0.72 21.91 9.39
C PRO A 49 0.28 21.54 8.29
N ASP A 50 1.17 22.45 7.90
CA ASP A 50 2.05 22.33 6.73
C ASP A 50 3.35 21.53 6.96
N ARG A 51 3.32 20.65 7.97
CA ARG A 51 4.50 19.93 8.52
C ARG A 51 4.88 18.65 7.77
N TYR A 52 4.20 18.32 6.68
CA TYR A 52 4.57 17.21 5.79
C TYR A 52 5.46 17.68 4.64
N GLU A 53 6.46 16.88 4.27
CA GLU A 53 7.46 17.22 3.24
C GLU A 53 6.91 17.05 1.82
N PHE A 54 6.13 16.00 1.59
CA PHE A 54 5.58 15.65 0.28
C PHE A 54 4.28 14.85 0.41
N VAL A 55 3.60 14.69 -0.71
CA VAL A 55 2.38 13.88 -0.82
C VAL A 55 2.65 12.68 -1.70
N ILE A 56 2.21 11.50 -1.29
CA ILE A 56 2.15 10.32 -2.14
C ILE A 56 0.71 9.91 -2.37
N PHE A 57 0.41 9.47 -3.58
CA PHE A 57 -0.91 8.96 -3.88
C PHE A 57 -0.84 7.87 -4.95
N GLY A 58 -1.87 7.04 -4.99
CA GLY A 58 -1.91 5.86 -5.84
C GLY A 58 -3.03 4.95 -5.40
N SER A 59 -3.58 4.18 -6.33
CA SER A 59 -4.60 3.19 -5.99
C SER A 59 -4.04 2.06 -5.14
N HIS A 60 -4.90 1.25 -4.53
CA HIS A 60 -4.44 -0.04 -4.03
C HIS A 60 -3.87 -0.89 -5.18
N GLY A 61 -3.00 -1.84 -4.84
CA GLY A 61 -2.39 -2.75 -5.82
C GLY A 61 -1.19 -2.19 -6.59
N VAL A 62 -0.69 -0.99 -6.29
CA VAL A 62 0.51 -0.40 -6.93
C VAL A 62 1.81 -0.60 -6.15
N GLY A 63 1.83 -1.46 -5.13
CA GLY A 63 3.03 -1.73 -4.32
C GLY A 63 3.23 -0.78 -3.13
N MET A 64 2.21 -0.02 -2.73
CA MET A 64 2.32 0.98 -1.64
C MET A 64 2.83 0.42 -0.31
N LYS A 65 2.51 -0.82 0.05
CA LYS A 65 3.01 -1.41 1.31
C LYS A 65 4.54 -1.44 1.36
N SER A 66 5.19 -1.75 0.25
CA SER A 66 6.65 -1.73 0.12
C SER A 66 7.20 -0.31 0.28
N VAL A 67 6.54 0.66 -0.38
CA VAL A 67 6.91 2.08 -0.30
C VAL A 67 6.81 2.59 1.13
N LEU A 68 5.69 2.33 1.80
CA LEU A 68 5.46 2.73 3.19
C LEU A 68 6.47 2.09 4.14
N ALA A 69 6.82 0.83 3.95
CA ALA A 69 7.82 0.15 4.78
C ALA A 69 9.20 0.81 4.66
N ILE A 70 9.63 1.13 3.44
CA ILE A 70 10.92 1.80 3.21
C ILE A 70 10.90 3.23 3.76
N LEU A 71 9.83 3.99 3.53
CA LEU A 71 9.71 5.35 4.09
C LEU A 71 9.78 5.32 5.62
N LYS A 72 9.06 4.39 6.28
CA LYS A 72 9.14 4.21 7.73
C LYS A 72 10.55 3.86 8.21
N PHE A 73 11.22 2.95 7.50
CA PHE A 73 12.61 2.58 7.79
C PHE A 73 13.56 3.78 7.65
N LEU A 74 13.32 4.67 6.68
CA LEU A 74 14.05 5.92 6.50
C LEU A 74 13.66 7.03 7.51
N GLY A 75 12.80 6.74 8.50
CA GLY A 75 12.38 7.69 9.53
C GLY A 75 11.24 8.62 9.12
N TYR A 76 10.59 8.36 7.97
CA TYR A 76 9.43 9.11 7.52
C TYR A 76 8.14 8.51 8.07
N HIS A 77 7.23 9.38 8.51
CA HIS A 77 5.97 8.97 9.11
C HIS A 77 4.78 9.54 8.33
N ASN A 78 3.63 8.86 8.41
CA ASN A 78 2.37 9.34 7.89
C ASN A 78 1.26 9.19 8.93
N PRO A 79 0.13 9.90 8.79
CA PRO A 79 -1.03 9.70 9.65
C PRO A 79 -1.50 8.24 9.58
N SER A 80 -1.68 7.61 10.75
CA SER A 80 -2.13 6.22 10.82
C SER A 80 -3.65 6.14 10.80
N TYR A 81 -4.22 5.96 9.60
CA TYR A 81 -5.66 5.71 9.44
C TYR A 81 -6.03 4.31 9.95
N LEU A 82 -6.79 4.25 11.04
CA LEU A 82 -7.17 2.99 11.69
C LEU A 82 -8.23 2.22 10.90
N ASN A 83 -8.96 2.88 9.99
CA ASN A 83 -9.98 2.26 9.16
C ASN A 83 -9.99 2.90 7.75
N HIS A 84 -10.01 2.06 6.71
CA HIS A 84 -10.14 2.51 5.31
C HIS A 84 -11.50 3.19 5.05
N GLU A 85 -12.56 2.82 5.78
CA GLU A 85 -13.88 3.45 5.68
C GLU A 85 -14.00 4.73 6.52
N ALA A 86 -12.92 5.18 7.15
CA ALA A 86 -12.96 6.40 7.93
C ALA A 86 -13.33 7.61 7.07
N GLU A 87 -14.35 8.32 7.53
CA GLU A 87 -14.83 9.58 6.94
C GLU A 87 -13.72 10.65 6.93
N GLY A 88 -13.85 11.63 6.04
CA GLY A 88 -12.89 12.71 5.86
C GLY A 88 -12.62 13.51 7.13
N LYS A 89 -13.64 13.66 8.00
CA LYS A 89 -13.51 14.30 9.33
C LYS A 89 -12.51 13.55 10.22
N PHE A 90 -12.63 12.23 10.29
CA PHE A 90 -11.71 11.40 11.09
C PHE A 90 -10.30 11.41 10.53
N ARG A 91 -10.15 11.29 9.20
CA ARG A 91 -8.84 11.37 8.53
C ARG A 91 -8.18 12.73 8.78
N TYR A 92 -8.95 13.81 8.71
CA TYR A 92 -8.48 15.15 9.06
C TYR A 92 -7.95 15.20 10.49
N TYR A 93 -8.69 14.69 11.48
CA TYR A 93 -8.25 14.71 12.89
C TYR A 93 -6.95 13.95 13.11
N GLN A 94 -6.83 12.76 12.54
CA GLN A 94 -5.62 11.97 12.68
C GLN A 94 -4.43 12.65 12.01
N ALA A 95 -4.60 13.20 10.81
CA ALA A 95 -3.56 13.96 10.13
C ALA A 95 -3.16 15.20 10.94
N TYR A 96 -4.14 15.96 11.42
CA TYR A 96 -3.95 17.16 12.23
C TYR A 96 -3.12 16.87 13.49
N VAL A 97 -3.55 15.90 14.31
CA VAL A 97 -2.85 15.52 15.54
C VAL A 97 -1.46 14.95 15.24
N THR A 98 -1.35 14.12 14.20
CA THR A 98 -0.06 13.53 13.80
C THR A 98 0.95 14.61 13.43
N PHE A 99 0.56 15.58 12.60
CA PHE A 99 1.45 16.64 12.14
C PHE A 99 1.86 17.59 13.26
N LEU A 100 1.05 17.75 14.31
CA LEU A 100 1.46 18.51 15.49
C LEU A 100 2.48 17.78 16.38
N SER A 101 2.70 16.49 16.16
CA SER A 101 3.79 15.75 16.82
C SER A 101 5.15 16.04 16.15
N LYS A 102 6.25 15.94 16.89
CA LYS A 102 7.59 16.36 16.42
C LYS A 102 8.31 15.30 15.56
N LYS A 103 7.90 15.05 14.31
CA LYS A 103 8.59 14.10 13.40
C LYS A 103 8.67 14.62 11.96
N ILE A 104 9.38 13.87 11.10
CA ILE A 104 9.40 14.07 9.63
C ILE A 104 8.20 13.34 9.03
N PHE A 105 7.34 14.04 8.31
CA PHE A 105 6.10 13.48 7.79
C PHE A 105 5.97 13.53 6.26
N PHE A 106 5.20 12.60 5.71
CA PHE A 106 4.56 12.72 4.41
C PHE A 106 3.05 12.48 4.58
N LEU A 107 2.28 12.89 3.58
CA LEU A 107 0.85 12.59 3.52
C LEU A 107 0.59 11.55 2.43
N ASP A 108 -0.24 10.57 2.73
CA ASP A 108 -0.69 9.57 1.78
C ASP A 108 -2.18 9.68 1.43
N ILE A 109 -2.49 9.46 0.14
CA ILE A 109 -3.85 9.40 -0.41
C ILE A 109 -4.00 8.07 -1.17
N PHE A 110 -4.52 7.05 -0.49
CA PHE A 110 -4.72 5.71 -1.07
C PHE A 110 -6.17 5.28 -1.19
N ASP A 111 -7.08 6.02 -0.58
CA ASP A 111 -8.51 5.78 -0.63
C ASP A 111 -9.19 7.02 -1.21
N TYR A 112 -10.27 6.79 -1.94
CA TYR A 112 -11.07 7.84 -2.56
C TYR A 112 -12.55 7.47 -2.52
N GLY A 113 -13.43 8.48 -2.51
CA GLY A 113 -14.88 8.28 -2.56
C GLY A 113 -15.51 7.88 -1.21
N PHE A 114 -14.80 8.07 -0.09
CA PHE A 114 -15.38 8.00 1.25
C PHE A 114 -16.15 9.27 1.60
N GLU A 115 -17.01 9.21 2.62
CA GLU A 115 -17.79 10.38 3.05
C GLU A 115 -16.89 11.55 3.47
N GLY A 116 -17.14 12.74 2.94
CA GLY A 116 -16.32 13.93 3.21
C GLY A 116 -14.94 13.93 2.53
N CYS A 117 -14.69 13.03 1.56
CA CYS A 117 -13.43 12.92 0.81
C CYS A 117 -12.98 14.25 0.21
N ASP A 118 -13.83 14.93 -0.57
CA ASP A 118 -13.45 16.17 -1.24
C ASP A 118 -13.06 17.28 -0.25
N LYS A 119 -13.83 17.43 0.84
CA LYS A 119 -13.50 18.40 1.89
C LYS A 119 -12.14 18.07 2.51
N TYR A 120 -11.91 16.82 2.88
CA TYR A 120 -10.64 16.38 3.45
C TYR A 120 -9.46 16.65 2.50
N LEU A 121 -9.58 16.26 1.22
CA LEU A 121 -8.54 16.48 0.23
C LEU A 121 -8.25 17.97 0.06
N LEU A 122 -9.27 18.82 0.01
CA LEU A 122 -9.09 20.28 -0.11
C LEU A 122 -8.44 20.92 1.13
N MET A 123 -8.40 20.24 2.28
CA MET A 123 -7.62 20.69 3.44
C MET A 123 -6.10 20.45 3.27
N ILE A 124 -5.68 19.70 2.26
CA ILE A 124 -4.27 19.49 1.88
C ILE A 124 -3.80 20.74 1.10
N ALA A 125 -3.57 21.83 1.83
CA ALA A 125 -3.37 23.13 1.20
C ALA A 125 -1.92 23.44 0.78
N LYS A 126 -0.93 22.78 1.39
CA LYS A 126 0.49 23.02 1.10
C LYS A 126 0.81 22.57 -0.31
N LYS A 127 1.30 23.50 -1.14
CA LYS A 127 1.87 23.18 -2.45
C LYS A 127 3.15 22.38 -2.23
N SER A 128 3.07 21.07 -2.39
CA SER A 128 4.16 20.13 -2.17
C SER A 128 4.38 19.32 -3.43
N LYS A 129 5.61 18.82 -3.61
CA LYS A 129 5.88 17.82 -4.64
C LYS A 129 5.07 16.55 -4.36
N CYS A 130 4.55 15.94 -5.41
CA CYS A 130 3.71 14.77 -5.33
C CYS A 130 4.37 13.58 -6.04
N ILE A 131 4.19 12.38 -5.48
CA ILE A 131 4.62 11.14 -6.11
C ILE A 131 3.37 10.31 -6.37
N TYR A 132 3.12 10.01 -7.64
CA TYR A 132 2.03 9.16 -8.06
C TYR A 132 2.56 7.77 -8.42
N PHE A 133 2.10 6.77 -7.67
CA PHE A 133 2.40 5.37 -7.94
C PHE A 133 1.32 4.77 -8.82
N THR A 134 1.75 4.18 -9.93
CA THR A 134 0.85 3.69 -10.98
C THR A 134 1.18 2.26 -11.37
N ARG A 135 0.24 1.62 -12.08
CA ARG A 135 0.36 0.24 -12.57
C ARG A 135 -0.65 0.02 -13.67
N ASP A 136 -0.35 -0.91 -14.57
CA ASP A 136 -1.31 -1.46 -15.54
C ASP A 136 -2.67 -1.70 -14.86
N PRO A 137 -3.74 -1.07 -15.38
CA PRO A 137 -4.97 -1.05 -14.64
C PRO A 137 -5.68 -2.39 -14.50
N ILE A 138 -5.47 -3.29 -15.44
CA ILE A 138 -6.00 -4.65 -15.38
C ILE A 138 -5.25 -5.46 -14.30
N CYS A 139 -3.97 -5.17 -14.08
CA CYS A 139 -3.17 -5.82 -13.03
C CYS A 139 -3.59 -5.41 -11.61
N ILE A 140 -4.08 -4.19 -11.41
CA ILE A 140 -4.65 -3.76 -10.13
C ILE A 140 -5.96 -4.52 -9.88
N LEU A 141 -6.86 -4.57 -10.86
CA LEU A 141 -8.10 -5.35 -10.74
C LEU A 141 -7.82 -6.84 -10.48
N GLU A 142 -6.81 -7.41 -11.14
CA GLU A 142 -6.30 -8.75 -10.85
C GLU A 142 -5.88 -8.90 -9.38
N THR A 143 -5.13 -7.92 -8.85
CA THR A 143 -4.66 -7.94 -7.45
C THR A 143 -5.84 -7.95 -6.47
N TYR A 144 -6.90 -7.19 -6.77
CA TYR A 144 -8.13 -7.20 -5.98
C TYR A 144 -8.85 -8.56 -6.02
N ILE A 145 -8.90 -9.22 -7.17
CA ILE A 145 -9.53 -10.55 -7.30
C ILE A 145 -8.75 -11.59 -6.52
N ASN A 146 -7.44 -11.50 -6.58
CA ASN A 146 -6.55 -12.38 -5.85
C ASN A 146 -6.28 -11.89 -4.42
N ALA A 147 -7.11 -10.97 -3.89
CA ALA A 147 -6.97 -10.47 -2.53
C ALA A 147 -7.14 -11.62 -1.52
N LYS A 148 -6.20 -11.66 -0.58
CA LYS A 148 -6.07 -12.71 0.42
C LYS A 148 -6.17 -12.10 1.81
N ILE A 149 -6.79 -12.83 2.71
CA ILE A 149 -6.73 -12.58 4.16
C ILE A 149 -6.04 -13.76 4.83
N ARG A 150 -5.52 -13.54 6.03
CA ARG A 150 -5.07 -14.64 6.89
C ARG A 150 -6.23 -15.62 7.07
N ASN A 151 -5.95 -16.91 6.89
CA ASN A 151 -6.93 -17.95 7.12
C ASN A 151 -7.29 -17.94 8.61
N PRO A 152 -8.55 -17.70 9.00
CA PRO A 152 -8.94 -17.64 10.42
C PRO A 152 -8.71 -18.98 11.14
N ASN A 153 -8.65 -20.10 10.40
CA ASN A 153 -8.40 -21.42 10.95
C ASN A 153 -6.90 -21.75 11.06
N PHE A 154 -6.02 -20.88 10.58
CA PHE A 154 -4.58 -21.07 10.68
C PHE A 154 -4.06 -20.56 12.03
N SER A 155 -3.44 -21.46 12.80
CA SER A 155 -2.77 -21.12 14.05
C SER A 155 -1.42 -20.46 13.79
N MET A 156 -1.19 -19.27 14.35
CA MET A 156 0.12 -18.61 14.39
C MET A 156 1.08 -19.24 15.42
N LYS A 157 0.74 -20.44 15.91
CA LYS A 157 1.58 -21.27 16.77
C LYS A 157 1.64 -22.69 16.22
N ILE A 158 2.85 -23.20 16.02
CA ILE A 158 3.12 -24.55 15.53
C ILE A 158 4.08 -25.24 16.49
N SER A 159 3.80 -26.49 16.87
CA SER A 159 4.78 -27.28 17.62
C SER A 159 5.94 -27.69 16.69
N ILE A 160 7.16 -27.60 17.17
CA ILE A 160 8.38 -28.04 16.46
C ILE A 160 8.33 -29.53 16.05
N ASP A 161 7.51 -30.33 16.74
CA ASP A 161 7.33 -31.77 16.48
C ASP A 161 6.16 -32.07 15.53
N SER A 162 5.48 -31.02 15.02
CA SER A 162 4.32 -31.18 14.14
C SER A 162 4.72 -31.71 12.76
N ASN A 163 3.91 -32.63 12.20
CA ASN A 163 3.91 -32.84 10.76
C ASN A 163 3.27 -31.62 10.07
N LEU A 164 4.00 -30.99 9.15
CA LEU A 164 3.63 -29.78 8.40
C LEU A 164 2.92 -30.06 7.06
N ASP A 165 2.91 -31.32 6.60
CA ASP A 165 2.34 -31.70 5.30
C ASP A 165 0.93 -31.17 5.11
N GLY A 166 0.75 -30.27 4.13
CA GLY A 166 -0.55 -29.67 3.79
C GLY A 166 -1.14 -28.74 4.86
N LYS A 167 -0.38 -28.38 5.92
CA LYS A 167 -0.87 -27.56 7.03
C LYS A 167 -0.51 -26.07 6.94
N LEU A 168 0.30 -25.66 5.96
CA LEU A 168 0.68 -24.26 5.75
C LEU A 168 -0.34 -23.47 4.93
N ASN A 169 -1.64 -23.75 5.08
CA ASN A 169 -2.70 -23.00 4.40
C ASN A 169 -2.98 -21.65 5.09
N LEU A 170 -2.01 -20.74 4.99
CA LEU A 170 -1.91 -19.48 5.73
C LEU A 170 -2.99 -18.46 5.38
N TYR A 171 -3.62 -18.59 4.23
CA TYR A 171 -4.54 -17.59 3.72
C TYR A 171 -5.77 -18.17 3.04
N LYS A 172 -6.77 -17.31 2.92
CA LYS A 172 -8.00 -17.56 2.20
C LYS A 172 -8.20 -16.43 1.19
N TYR A 173 -8.60 -16.75 -0.03
CA TYR A 173 -9.04 -15.73 -0.98
C TYR A 173 -10.35 -15.11 -0.50
N VAL A 174 -10.39 -13.78 -0.46
CA VAL A 174 -11.58 -13.02 -0.08
C VAL A 174 -12.56 -12.96 -1.23
N ASN A 175 -12.03 -12.97 -2.46
CA ASN A 175 -12.77 -12.78 -3.69
C ASN A 175 -12.66 -14.03 -4.58
N SER A 176 -13.60 -14.16 -5.51
CA SER A 176 -13.60 -15.11 -6.62
C SER A 176 -14.16 -14.41 -7.87
N LEU A 177 -13.97 -15.02 -9.05
CA LEU A 177 -14.61 -14.54 -10.28
C LEU A 177 -16.13 -14.42 -10.12
N GLU A 178 -16.75 -15.37 -9.42
CA GLU A 178 -18.19 -15.41 -9.17
C GLU A 178 -18.64 -14.36 -8.13
N ALA A 179 -17.80 -14.08 -7.11
CA ALA A 179 -18.07 -13.06 -6.09
C ALA A 179 -18.00 -11.61 -6.64
N GLN A 180 -17.43 -11.42 -7.85
CA GLN A 180 -17.43 -10.12 -8.53
C GLN A 180 -18.82 -9.59 -8.94
N LYS A 181 -19.91 -10.32 -8.69
CA LYS A 181 -21.26 -9.78 -8.91
C LYS A 181 -21.44 -8.42 -8.21
N ASN A 182 -20.82 -8.23 -7.04
CA ASN A 182 -21.07 -7.08 -6.16
C ASN A 182 -19.89 -6.12 -5.96
N PHE A 183 -18.63 -6.55 -6.07
CA PHE A 183 -17.47 -5.76 -5.56
C PHE A 183 -17.02 -4.62 -6.47
N ILE A 184 -16.87 -4.83 -7.78
CA ILE A 184 -16.41 -3.77 -8.70
C ILE A 184 -17.38 -2.58 -8.68
N PHE A 185 -18.66 -2.81 -8.41
CA PHE A 185 -19.72 -1.80 -8.50
C PHE A 185 -20.42 -1.56 -7.15
N SER A 186 -19.81 -1.97 -6.02
CA SER A 186 -20.38 -1.67 -4.71
C SER A 186 -20.35 -0.17 -4.45
N LYS A 187 -21.45 0.36 -3.88
CA LYS A 187 -21.57 1.77 -3.50
C LYS A 187 -20.49 2.22 -2.51
N ASN A 188 -20.01 1.30 -1.67
CA ASN A 188 -18.89 1.54 -0.75
C ASN A 188 -17.63 0.92 -1.36
N MET A 189 -16.62 1.73 -1.65
CA MET A 189 -15.30 1.29 -2.15
C MET A 189 -15.27 0.46 -3.45
N GLY A 190 -16.21 0.68 -4.38
CA GLY A 190 -16.21 0.02 -5.70
C GLY A 190 -15.08 0.50 -6.63
N LEU A 191 -15.35 0.65 -7.92
CA LEU A 191 -14.44 1.12 -8.98
C LEU A 191 -13.51 2.30 -8.58
N ARG A 192 -14.02 3.24 -7.77
CA ARG A 192 -13.28 4.42 -7.30
C ARG A 192 -12.17 4.12 -6.29
N ALA A 193 -12.15 2.93 -5.67
CA ALA A 193 -10.99 2.47 -4.88
C ALA A 193 -9.88 1.90 -5.78
N CYS A 194 -10.19 1.58 -7.04
CA CYS A 194 -9.24 1.06 -8.00
C CYS A 194 -8.55 2.18 -8.80
N TYR A 195 -9.26 3.27 -9.14
CA TYR A 195 -8.70 4.43 -9.86
C TYR A 195 -9.35 5.73 -9.42
N PHE A 196 -8.51 6.72 -9.16
CA PHE A 196 -8.92 8.07 -8.75
C PHE A 196 -7.84 9.12 -9.07
N GLU A 197 -6.94 8.85 -10.02
CA GLU A 197 -5.81 9.74 -10.33
C GLU A 197 -6.30 11.11 -10.76
N TYR A 198 -7.02 11.18 -11.89
CA TYR A 198 -7.43 12.45 -12.44
C TYR A 198 -8.32 13.20 -11.46
N SER A 199 -9.18 12.49 -10.72
CA SER A 199 -10.01 13.08 -9.68
C SER A 199 -9.17 13.82 -8.62
N VAL A 200 -8.09 13.22 -8.11
CA VAL A 200 -7.22 13.86 -7.11
C VAL A 200 -6.40 14.99 -7.75
N VAL A 201 -5.83 14.75 -8.92
CA VAL A 201 -5.00 15.73 -9.65
C VAL A 201 -5.81 16.98 -9.96
N ASP A 202 -7.02 16.82 -10.49
CA ASP A 202 -7.89 17.93 -10.86
C ASP A 202 -8.44 18.65 -9.63
N LEU A 203 -8.87 17.92 -8.60
CA LEU A 203 -9.39 18.54 -7.37
C LEU A 203 -8.35 19.41 -6.67
N LEU A 204 -7.12 18.89 -6.54
CA LEU A 204 -6.03 19.58 -5.84
C LEU A 204 -5.20 20.49 -6.75
N LYS A 205 -5.47 20.49 -8.05
CA LYS A 205 -4.73 21.23 -9.09
C LYS A 205 -3.22 20.96 -8.98
N LEU A 206 -2.85 19.68 -8.84
CA LEU A 206 -1.47 19.23 -8.71
C LEU A 206 -0.68 19.53 -9.99
N LYS A 207 0.58 19.94 -9.86
CA LYS A 207 1.46 20.28 -10.99
C LYS A 207 2.78 19.51 -10.98
N ASP A 208 3.42 19.45 -9.81
CA ASP A 208 4.73 18.81 -9.66
C ASP A 208 4.57 17.35 -9.25
N ILE A 209 4.32 16.48 -10.24
CA ILE A 209 4.06 15.05 -10.02
C ILE A 209 5.19 14.20 -10.62
N LEU A 210 5.81 13.37 -9.79
CA LEU A 210 6.67 12.28 -10.23
C LEU A 210 5.86 10.99 -10.35
N TYR A 211 5.91 10.35 -11.50
CA TYR A 211 5.22 9.08 -11.76
C TYR A 211 6.18 7.91 -11.60
N ILE A 212 5.78 6.93 -10.80
CA ILE A 212 6.53 5.70 -10.55
C ILE A 212 5.65 4.51 -10.93
N ASP A 213 6.02 3.79 -11.97
CA ASP A 213 5.34 2.53 -12.32
C ASP A 213 5.73 1.44 -11.32
N MET A 214 4.80 0.57 -10.94
CA MET A 214 5.05 -0.51 -9.98
C MET A 214 6.22 -1.42 -10.41
N ASN A 215 6.51 -1.56 -11.71
CA ASN A 215 7.65 -2.34 -12.17
C ASN A 215 9.01 -1.74 -11.71
N GLU A 216 9.07 -0.43 -11.42
CA GLU A 216 10.24 0.23 -10.82
C GLU A 216 10.42 -0.14 -9.33
N LEU A 217 9.40 -0.71 -8.67
CA LEU A 217 9.42 -1.09 -7.25
C LEU A 217 9.83 -2.55 -7.02
N GLN A 218 10.27 -3.27 -8.06
CA GLN A 218 10.81 -4.61 -7.90
C GLN A 218 12.13 -4.57 -7.10
N SER A 219 12.41 -5.61 -6.32
CA SER A 219 13.52 -5.64 -5.34
C SER A 219 14.89 -5.26 -5.93
N ILE A 220 15.13 -5.57 -7.21
CA ILE A 220 16.38 -5.23 -7.91
C ILE A 220 16.51 -3.72 -8.22
N ASN A 221 15.39 -3.02 -8.42
CA ASN A 221 15.34 -1.62 -8.84
C ASN A 221 14.99 -0.66 -7.69
N ILE A 222 14.50 -1.18 -6.57
CA ILE A 222 13.87 -0.38 -5.51
C ILE A 222 14.78 0.73 -4.98
N VAL A 223 16.08 0.46 -4.79
CA VAL A 223 17.05 1.45 -4.34
C VAL A 223 17.18 2.62 -5.33
N ASN A 224 17.33 2.31 -6.62
CA ASN A 224 17.43 3.33 -7.67
C ASN A 224 16.15 4.16 -7.78
N THR A 225 14.99 3.52 -7.59
CA THR A 225 13.70 4.20 -7.58
C THR A 225 13.58 5.16 -6.40
N PHE A 226 14.07 4.79 -5.22
CA PHE A 226 14.11 5.71 -4.08
C PHE A 226 15.14 6.83 -4.26
N ILE A 227 16.30 6.59 -4.89
CA ILE A 227 17.23 7.67 -5.31
C ILE A 227 16.51 8.67 -6.20
N LYS A 228 15.82 8.19 -7.24
CA LYS A 228 15.04 9.01 -8.18
C LYS A 228 13.98 9.84 -7.44
N ILE A 229 13.24 9.22 -6.52
CA ILE A 229 12.23 9.89 -5.69
C ILE A 229 12.86 11.01 -4.86
N PHE A 230 13.90 10.71 -4.08
CA PHE A 230 14.49 11.69 -3.17
C PHE A 230 15.22 12.82 -3.90
N ASN A 231 15.84 12.53 -5.04
CA ASN A 231 16.38 13.55 -5.94
C ASN A 231 15.27 14.47 -6.46
N PHE A 232 14.15 13.91 -6.91
CA PHE A 232 13.00 14.71 -7.31
C PHE A 232 12.48 15.58 -6.17
N LEU A 233 12.46 15.07 -4.93
CA LEU A 233 12.05 15.81 -3.75
C LEU A 233 13.04 16.91 -3.33
N ASN A 234 14.30 16.88 -3.82
CA ASN A 234 15.43 17.66 -3.31
C ASN A 234 15.75 17.36 -1.82
N ILE A 235 15.64 16.08 -1.43
CA ILE A 235 15.95 15.64 -0.07
C ILE A 235 17.15 14.70 -0.12
N SER A 236 18.12 14.89 0.77
CA SER A 236 19.27 13.99 0.88
C SER A 236 18.82 12.62 1.36
N LEU A 237 19.07 11.59 0.55
CA LEU A 237 18.80 10.21 0.92
C LEU A 237 20.08 9.55 1.43
N ASN A 238 20.05 9.03 2.66
CA ASN A 238 21.07 8.13 3.16
C ASN A 238 20.60 6.69 2.98
N ILE A 239 21.11 6.01 1.95
CA ILE A 239 20.68 4.64 1.62
C ILE A 239 21.49 3.67 2.45
N ASN A 240 20.79 2.92 3.29
CA ASN A 240 21.34 1.76 3.96
C ASN A 240 21.24 0.52 3.03
N ASP A 241 22.28 -0.30 3.02
CA ASP A 241 22.29 -1.60 2.33
C ASP A 241 21.15 -2.53 2.79
N GLN A 242 20.59 -2.31 3.99
CA GLN A 242 19.44 -3.07 4.51
C GLN A 242 18.16 -2.97 3.65
N ILE A 243 18.03 -1.94 2.79
CA ILE A 243 16.88 -1.82 1.87
C ILE A 243 17.02 -2.73 0.65
N LYS A 244 18.24 -3.22 0.36
CA LYS A 244 18.51 -4.14 -0.76
C LYS A 244 17.88 -5.50 -0.46
N ASN A 245 17.34 -6.13 -1.50
CA ASN A 245 16.85 -7.51 -1.48
C ASN A 245 15.63 -7.80 -0.57
N ILE A 246 14.92 -6.77 -0.08
CA ILE A 246 13.70 -7.02 0.70
C ILE A 246 12.59 -7.60 -0.19
N ASN A 247 12.00 -8.71 0.25
CA ASN A 247 10.82 -9.30 -0.36
C ASN A 247 9.56 -8.98 0.45
N PHE A 248 8.74 -8.06 -0.07
CA PHE A 248 7.51 -7.62 0.58
C PHE A 248 6.32 -8.57 0.38
N GLY A 249 6.41 -9.55 -0.53
CA GLY A 249 5.27 -10.34 -0.99
C GLY A 249 4.56 -11.18 0.08
N TYR A 250 5.30 -11.61 1.12
CA TYR A 250 4.79 -12.49 2.17
C TYR A 250 4.63 -11.82 3.55
N SER A 251 5.05 -10.55 3.66
CA SER A 251 5.14 -9.83 4.95
C SER A 251 3.83 -9.83 5.74
N TRP A 252 2.71 -9.51 5.08
CA TRP A 252 1.42 -9.43 5.75
C TRP A 252 0.95 -10.75 6.39
N TYR A 253 1.43 -11.90 5.90
CA TYR A 253 0.99 -13.22 6.35
C TYR A 253 1.97 -13.86 7.33
N PHE A 254 3.24 -13.45 7.29
CA PHE A 254 4.30 -13.90 8.18
C PHE A 254 4.80 -12.76 9.05
N ASN A 255 3.99 -12.44 10.06
CA ASN A 255 4.36 -11.52 11.12
C ASN A 255 4.40 -12.30 12.45
N GLY A 256 5.57 -12.88 12.75
CA GLY A 256 5.83 -13.62 14.00
C GLY A 256 5.06 -14.94 14.16
N LEU A 257 5.27 -15.90 13.24
CA LEU A 257 4.84 -17.29 13.46
C LEU A 257 5.65 -17.89 14.62
N GLU A 258 4.99 -18.26 15.71
CA GLU A 258 5.64 -18.89 16.86
C GLU A 258 5.81 -20.40 16.64
N ILE A 259 7.03 -20.88 16.77
CA ILE A 259 7.36 -22.29 16.83
C ILE A 259 7.65 -22.66 18.28
N VAL A 260 6.82 -23.53 18.83
CA VAL A 260 6.87 -23.95 20.23
C VAL A 260 7.68 -25.24 20.35
N SER A 261 8.77 -25.21 21.11
CA SER A 261 9.47 -26.39 21.62
C SER A 261 9.17 -26.58 23.11
N SER A 262 9.54 -27.73 23.67
CA SER A 262 9.35 -28.02 25.10
C SER A 262 10.20 -27.15 26.01
N ARG A 263 11.30 -26.57 25.50
CA ARG A 263 12.27 -25.76 26.26
C ARG A 263 12.20 -24.26 25.99
N PHE A 264 11.87 -23.85 24.76
CA PHE A 264 11.74 -22.46 24.36
C PHE A 264 10.85 -22.33 23.12
N SER A 265 10.45 -21.12 22.80
CA SER A 265 9.81 -20.77 21.52
C SER A 265 10.77 -19.93 20.67
N PHE A 266 10.71 -20.09 19.35
CA PHE A 266 11.33 -19.17 18.41
C PHE A 266 10.29 -18.69 17.39
N PHE A 267 10.57 -17.60 16.70
CA PHE A 267 9.63 -16.92 15.82
C PHE A 267 10.18 -16.84 14.41
N ILE A 268 9.33 -17.08 13.42
CA ILE A 268 9.64 -16.90 12.01
C ILE A 268 8.84 -15.69 11.51
N SER A 269 9.55 -14.71 10.96
CA SER A 269 8.95 -13.53 10.32
C SER A 269 9.63 -13.26 8.99
N THR A 270 9.05 -12.45 8.10
CA THR A 270 9.82 -11.91 6.96
C THR A 270 10.56 -10.65 7.38
N HIS A 271 11.67 -10.34 6.72
CA HIS A 271 12.43 -9.09 6.92
C HIS A 271 11.53 -7.85 6.74
N ALA A 272 10.71 -7.82 5.69
CA ALA A 272 9.71 -6.76 5.49
C ALA A 272 8.76 -6.57 6.69
N SER A 273 8.34 -7.65 7.37
CA SER A 273 7.47 -7.55 8.56
C SER A 273 8.22 -7.03 9.78
N VAL A 274 9.50 -7.38 9.91
CA VAL A 274 10.39 -6.88 10.96
C VAL A 274 10.54 -5.37 10.83
N LEU A 275 10.81 -4.88 9.61
CA LEU A 275 10.92 -3.44 9.33
C LEU A 275 9.64 -2.66 9.64
N LEU A 276 8.48 -3.31 9.49
CA LEU A 276 7.18 -2.69 9.78
C LEU A 276 6.81 -2.67 11.27
N ASN A 277 7.46 -3.50 12.10
CA ASN A 277 7.12 -3.72 13.51
C ASN A 277 8.36 -3.81 14.41
N ASP A 278 9.34 -2.94 14.20
CA ASP A 278 10.62 -2.92 14.94
C ASP A 278 10.45 -3.04 16.47
N LYS A 279 9.48 -2.30 17.04
CA LYS A 279 9.18 -2.31 18.49
C LYS A 279 8.81 -3.68 19.04
N VAL A 280 8.21 -4.56 18.22
CA VAL A 280 7.82 -5.91 18.66
C VAL A 280 9.06 -6.75 18.94
N TRP A 281 10.18 -6.46 18.27
CA TRP A 281 11.38 -7.27 18.27
C TRP A 281 12.48 -6.76 19.22
N GLU A 282 12.24 -5.67 19.96
CA GLU A 282 13.23 -5.06 20.89
C GLU A 282 13.77 -6.04 21.96
N ASN A 283 12.93 -6.97 22.42
CA ASN A 283 13.30 -7.98 23.44
C ASN A 283 13.64 -9.35 22.85
N TYR A 284 13.96 -9.39 21.55
CA TYR A 284 14.28 -10.60 20.83
C TYR A 284 15.66 -10.50 20.19
N SER A 285 16.37 -11.62 20.18
CA SER A 285 17.64 -11.76 19.49
C SER A 285 17.41 -12.45 18.14
N GLU A 286 17.91 -11.84 17.07
CA GLU A 286 17.93 -12.47 15.75
C GLU A 286 18.96 -13.61 15.74
N ILE A 287 18.54 -14.78 15.27
CA ILE A 287 19.34 -16.01 15.19
C ILE A 287 19.36 -16.59 13.77
N THR A 288 19.01 -15.80 12.76
CA THR A 288 18.93 -16.23 11.35
C THR A 288 20.24 -16.87 10.88
N ASP A 289 21.39 -16.33 11.28
CA ASP A 289 22.71 -16.84 10.87
C ASP A 289 23.09 -18.17 11.54
N LEU A 290 22.39 -18.57 12.61
CA LEU A 290 22.62 -19.84 13.30
C LEU A 290 21.92 -21.03 12.62
N VAL A 291 21.14 -20.75 11.57
CA VAL A 291 20.40 -21.78 10.83
C VAL A 291 20.85 -21.85 9.38
N SER A 292 21.00 -23.08 8.89
CA SER A 292 21.41 -23.31 7.51
C SER A 292 20.19 -23.68 6.67
N TYR A 293 19.71 -22.73 5.87
CA TYR A 293 18.69 -22.98 4.86
C TYR A 293 19.03 -22.36 3.51
N ASP A 294 18.41 -22.88 2.46
CA ASP A 294 18.61 -22.45 1.08
C ASP A 294 17.90 -21.10 0.85
N TYR A 295 18.68 -20.07 0.51
CA TYR A 295 18.30 -18.65 0.60
C TYR A 295 17.40 -18.17 -0.54
N ASP A 296 17.36 -18.87 -1.67
CA ASP A 296 16.95 -18.30 -2.96
C ASP A 296 15.46 -17.92 -3.10
N VAL A 297 14.61 -18.22 -2.10
CA VAL A 297 13.17 -17.96 -2.20
C VAL A 297 12.63 -17.09 -1.06
N LEU A 298 13.30 -17.00 0.11
CA LEU A 298 12.65 -16.58 1.36
C LEU A 298 13.50 -15.65 2.22
N ASP A 299 13.06 -14.39 2.26
CA ASP A 299 13.58 -13.30 3.10
C ASP A 299 13.07 -13.45 4.55
N PHE A 300 13.27 -14.64 5.14
CA PHE A 300 12.88 -14.94 6.52
C PHE A 300 13.93 -14.46 7.52
N LYS A 301 13.43 -14.12 8.71
CA LYS A 301 14.17 -13.69 9.88
C LYS A 301 13.69 -14.51 11.07
N ILE A 302 14.63 -15.04 11.84
CA ILE A 302 14.32 -15.94 12.95
C ILE A 302 14.74 -15.28 14.25
N PHE A 303 13.84 -15.29 15.21
CA PHE A 303 14.01 -14.62 16.49
C PHE A 303 13.78 -15.57 17.66
N VAL A 304 14.52 -15.36 18.73
CA VAL A 304 14.28 -15.97 20.04
C VAL A 304 14.20 -14.86 21.08
N LYS A 305 13.49 -15.06 22.20
CA LYS A 305 13.58 -14.08 23.29
C LYS A 305 15.03 -13.94 23.75
N SER A 306 15.47 -12.71 24.02
CA SER A 306 16.88 -12.43 24.31
C SER A 306 17.41 -13.15 25.55
N ASP A 307 16.57 -13.40 26.55
CA ASP A 307 16.89 -14.19 27.74
C ASP A 307 17.14 -15.68 27.45
N CYS A 308 16.54 -16.20 26.38
CA CYS A 308 16.73 -17.57 25.91
C CYS A 308 17.93 -17.76 24.97
N TYR A 309 18.54 -16.67 24.46
CA TYR A 309 19.61 -16.75 23.45
C TYR A 309 20.80 -17.58 23.94
N ALA A 310 21.32 -17.26 25.14
CA ALA A 310 22.47 -17.95 25.72
C ALA A 310 22.20 -19.44 25.98
N LEU A 311 20.94 -19.80 26.30
CA LEU A 311 20.54 -21.20 26.49
C LEU A 311 20.54 -21.94 25.15
N LEU A 312 20.03 -21.31 24.09
CA LEU A 312 19.92 -21.91 22.76
C LEU A 312 21.30 -22.20 22.14
N ILE A 313 22.21 -21.23 22.16
CA ILE A 313 23.53 -21.39 21.52
C ILE A 313 24.39 -22.49 22.15
N ASN A 314 24.09 -22.86 23.40
CA ASN A 314 24.79 -23.90 24.15
C ASN A 314 24.07 -25.26 24.11
N ASP A 315 22.88 -25.35 23.47
CA ASP A 315 22.11 -26.59 23.35
C ASP A 315 22.13 -27.10 21.90
N GLU A 316 23.21 -27.82 21.55
CA GLU A 316 23.40 -28.39 20.20
C GLU A 316 22.24 -29.28 19.75
N LYS A 317 21.60 -29.99 20.69
CA LYS A 317 20.49 -30.90 20.38
C LYS A 317 19.27 -30.11 19.93
N GLU A 318 18.93 -29.03 20.63
CA GLU A 318 17.82 -28.16 20.25
C GLU A 318 18.12 -27.38 18.96
N LEU A 319 19.35 -26.88 18.76
CA LEU A 319 19.77 -26.26 17.51
C LEU A 319 19.60 -27.23 16.31
N LYS A 320 19.99 -28.50 16.48
CA LYS A 320 19.81 -29.53 15.44
C LYS A 320 18.33 -29.82 15.16
N LYS A 321 17.50 -29.84 16.21
CA LYS A 321 16.04 -30.02 16.10
C LYS A 321 15.39 -28.85 15.34
N MET A 322 15.75 -27.62 15.71
CA MET A 322 15.31 -26.39 15.04
C MET A 322 15.70 -26.38 13.56
N ASN A 323 16.97 -26.68 13.24
CA ASN A 323 17.45 -26.76 11.86
C ASN A 323 16.69 -27.81 11.04
N THR A 324 16.39 -28.97 11.63
CA THR A 324 15.62 -30.03 10.97
C THR A 324 14.18 -29.58 10.69
N PHE A 325 13.54 -28.92 11.65
CA PHE A 325 12.20 -28.36 11.48
C PHE A 325 12.18 -27.29 10.38
N LEU A 326 13.09 -26.32 10.42
CA LEU A 326 13.14 -25.21 9.47
C LEU A 326 13.31 -25.69 8.03
N LYS A 327 14.16 -26.70 7.79
CA LYS A 327 14.31 -27.31 6.46
C LYS A 327 12.99 -27.87 5.93
N LYS A 328 12.26 -28.62 6.76
CA LYS A 328 10.93 -29.15 6.40
C LYS A 328 9.92 -28.03 6.20
N PHE A 329 9.92 -27.04 7.08
CA PHE A 329 9.04 -25.88 7.00
C PHE A 329 9.22 -25.12 5.69
N ILE A 330 10.45 -24.87 5.27
CA ILE A 330 10.77 -24.18 4.02
C ILE A 330 10.28 -24.98 2.80
N GLN A 331 10.50 -26.30 2.79
CA GLN A 331 10.02 -27.17 1.72
C GLN A 331 8.49 -27.14 1.60
N GLU A 332 7.78 -27.29 2.72
CA GLU A 332 6.32 -27.21 2.73
C GLU A 332 5.83 -25.80 2.37
N PHE A 333 6.54 -24.76 2.80
CA PHE A 333 6.19 -23.39 2.45
C PHE A 333 6.33 -23.14 0.94
N GLN A 334 7.42 -23.61 0.32
CA GLN A 334 7.62 -23.51 -1.13
C GLN A 334 6.55 -24.29 -1.91
N LYS A 335 6.17 -25.49 -1.45
CA LYS A 335 5.06 -26.25 -2.04
C LYS A 335 3.75 -25.46 -1.97
N GLN A 336 3.43 -24.90 -0.80
CA GLN A 336 2.24 -24.05 -0.65
C GLN A 336 2.31 -22.84 -1.57
N VAL A 337 3.44 -22.14 -1.66
CA VAL A 337 3.62 -21.02 -2.59
C VAL A 337 3.35 -21.44 -4.04
N GLY A 338 3.81 -22.62 -4.45
CA GLY A 338 3.54 -23.19 -5.78
C GLY A 338 2.06 -23.43 -6.04
N ILE A 339 1.36 -24.08 -5.10
CA ILE A 339 -0.11 -24.30 -5.14
C ILE A 339 -0.85 -22.97 -5.28
N GLU A 340 -0.37 -21.94 -4.60
CA GLU A 340 -1.06 -20.67 -4.56
C GLU A 340 -0.77 -19.78 -5.75
N ARG A 341 0.40 -19.93 -6.37
CA ARG A 341 0.69 -19.36 -7.68
C ARG A 341 -0.19 -20.00 -8.76
N SER A 342 -0.47 -21.31 -8.68
CA SER A 342 -1.30 -21.98 -9.68
C SER A 342 -2.79 -21.67 -9.57
N ARG A 343 -3.28 -21.33 -8.36
CA ARG A 343 -4.67 -20.87 -8.12
C ARG A 343 -4.92 -19.43 -8.57
N LYS A 344 -3.86 -18.64 -8.74
CA LYS A 344 -3.95 -17.21 -9.02
C LYS A 344 -4.60 -16.97 -10.38
N ILE A 345 -5.63 -16.13 -10.41
CA ILE A 345 -6.22 -15.66 -11.66
C ILE A 345 -5.24 -14.70 -12.33
N THR A 346 -4.89 -14.96 -13.58
CA THR A 346 -4.01 -14.11 -14.38
C THR A 346 -4.77 -12.93 -14.99
N PRO A 347 -4.09 -11.81 -15.32
CA PRO A 347 -4.75 -10.70 -16.03
C PRO A 347 -5.42 -11.13 -17.35
N SER A 348 -4.81 -12.07 -18.09
CA SER A 348 -5.40 -12.62 -19.32
C SER A 348 -6.68 -13.42 -19.07
N GLN A 349 -6.72 -14.25 -18.01
CA GLN A 349 -7.95 -14.95 -17.62
C GLN A 349 -9.03 -13.95 -17.18
N TYR A 350 -8.61 -12.88 -16.51
CA TYR A 350 -9.54 -11.85 -16.05
C TYR A 350 -10.14 -11.04 -17.21
N LEU A 351 -9.36 -10.67 -18.22
CA LEU A 351 -9.86 -10.04 -19.43
C LEU A 351 -10.90 -10.90 -20.14
N LYS A 352 -10.62 -12.20 -20.31
CA LYS A 352 -11.60 -13.15 -20.90
C LYS A 352 -12.92 -13.17 -20.11
N PHE A 353 -12.86 -13.07 -18.79
CA PHE A 353 -14.04 -12.99 -17.94
C PHE A 353 -14.81 -11.67 -18.12
N LEU A 354 -14.12 -10.53 -18.18
CA LEU A 354 -14.73 -9.20 -18.36
C LEU A 354 -15.49 -9.07 -19.69
N PHE A 355 -15.03 -9.73 -20.74
CA PHE A 355 -15.65 -9.65 -22.07
C PHE A 355 -16.66 -10.77 -22.35
N THR A 356 -17.18 -11.43 -21.31
CA THR A 356 -18.36 -12.30 -21.47
C THR A 356 -19.63 -11.46 -21.63
N GLU A 357 -20.63 -11.99 -22.34
CA GLU A 357 -21.91 -11.29 -22.60
C GLU A 357 -22.59 -10.79 -21.30
N GLU A 358 -22.56 -11.59 -20.23
CA GLU A 358 -23.12 -11.22 -18.92
C GLU A 358 -22.43 -9.97 -18.30
N LYS A 359 -21.22 -9.64 -18.73
CA LYS A 359 -20.40 -8.55 -18.17
C LYS A 359 -20.28 -7.35 -19.11
N LYS A 360 -20.90 -7.36 -20.28
CA LYS A 360 -20.82 -6.30 -21.29
C LYS A 360 -21.06 -4.89 -20.73
N GLU A 361 -22.18 -4.67 -20.05
CA GLU A 361 -22.53 -3.37 -19.44
C GLU A 361 -21.48 -2.91 -18.41
N LYS A 362 -20.96 -3.86 -17.64
CA LYS A 362 -19.93 -3.62 -16.62
C LYS A 362 -18.60 -3.21 -17.26
N THR A 363 -18.25 -3.82 -18.38
CA THR A 363 -17.04 -3.50 -19.14
C THR A 363 -17.11 -2.11 -19.78
N ILE A 364 -18.29 -1.69 -20.27
CA ILE A 364 -18.52 -0.32 -20.75
C ILE A 364 -18.28 0.69 -19.61
N LYS A 365 -18.88 0.49 -18.44
CA LYS A 365 -18.68 1.35 -17.26
C LYS A 365 -17.22 1.39 -16.80
N LEU A 366 -16.52 0.26 -16.88
CA LEU A 366 -15.10 0.19 -16.57
C LEU A 366 -14.28 1.02 -17.56
N LYS A 367 -14.60 0.94 -18.86
CA LYS A 367 -13.95 1.74 -19.90
C LYS A 367 -14.16 3.23 -19.66
N GLU A 368 -15.39 3.66 -19.40
CA GLU A 368 -15.71 5.06 -19.09
C GLU A 368 -14.90 5.59 -17.89
N LEU A 369 -14.77 4.78 -16.83
CA LEU A 369 -13.92 5.13 -15.70
C LEU A 369 -12.45 5.28 -16.10
N PHE A 370 -11.90 4.32 -16.85
CA PHE A 370 -10.51 4.37 -17.28
C PHE A 370 -10.23 5.56 -18.21
N ASP A 371 -11.15 5.87 -19.12
CA ASP A 371 -11.06 7.04 -19.99
C ASP A 371 -10.99 8.32 -19.17
N TYR A 372 -11.79 8.42 -18.09
CA TYR A 372 -11.77 9.57 -17.20
C TYR A 372 -10.54 9.59 -16.27
N GLU A 373 -10.27 8.53 -15.53
CA GLU A 373 -9.24 8.55 -14.49
C GLU A 373 -7.81 8.51 -15.04
N LEU A 374 -7.59 7.89 -16.20
CA LEU A 374 -6.25 7.74 -16.80
C LEU A 374 -5.90 8.88 -17.77
N GLN A 375 -6.80 9.85 -17.99
CA GLN A 375 -6.57 10.91 -18.99
C GLN A 375 -5.29 11.71 -18.73
N HIS A 376 -5.00 11.96 -17.45
CA HIS A 376 -3.85 12.77 -17.06
C HIS A 376 -2.52 12.04 -17.27
N ILE A 377 -2.38 10.80 -16.81
CA ILE A 377 -1.18 10.01 -17.10
C ILE A 377 -1.01 9.72 -18.60
N LYS A 378 -2.10 9.50 -19.35
CA LYS A 378 -2.03 9.38 -20.83
C LYS A 378 -1.40 10.60 -21.47
N GLN A 379 -1.71 11.80 -20.97
CA GLN A 379 -1.15 13.05 -21.47
C GLN A 379 0.31 13.25 -21.04
N HIS A 380 0.65 12.97 -19.78
CA HIS A 380 1.95 13.36 -19.20
C HIS A 380 3.02 12.27 -19.26
N ARG A 381 2.61 10.99 -19.25
CA ARG A 381 3.48 9.80 -19.29
C ARG A 381 2.93 8.72 -20.22
N PRO A 382 2.73 9.04 -21.52
CA PRO A 382 2.28 8.05 -22.49
C PRO A 382 3.25 6.87 -22.62
N ASP A 383 4.53 7.05 -22.28
CA ASP A 383 5.54 6.00 -22.21
C ASP A 383 5.21 4.93 -21.17
N ILE A 384 4.72 5.33 -19.99
CA ILE A 384 4.24 4.39 -18.97
C ILE A 384 3.00 3.66 -19.48
N VAL A 385 2.01 4.39 -20.01
CA VAL A 385 0.75 3.79 -20.47
C VAL A 385 0.98 2.78 -21.61
N ALA A 386 1.91 3.07 -22.52
CA ALA A 386 2.28 2.17 -23.61
C ALA A 386 2.91 0.86 -23.10
N SER A 387 3.53 0.87 -21.92
CA SER A 387 4.11 -0.33 -21.31
C SER A 387 3.08 -1.28 -20.69
N TRP A 388 1.83 -0.83 -20.49
CA TRP A 388 0.76 -1.60 -19.84
C TRP A 388 0.13 -2.62 -20.78
N LYS A 389 0.80 -3.77 -20.94
CA LYS A 389 0.40 -4.87 -21.82
C LYS A 389 -1.09 -5.23 -21.76
N TYR A 390 -1.65 -5.37 -20.57
CA TYR A 390 -3.02 -5.85 -20.41
C TYR A 390 -4.05 -4.75 -20.59
N TYR A 391 -3.69 -3.51 -20.28
CA TYR A 391 -4.52 -2.36 -20.62
C TYR A 391 -4.59 -2.12 -22.13
N GLN A 392 -3.48 -2.28 -22.85
CA GLN A 392 -3.50 -2.22 -24.32
C GLN A 392 -4.42 -3.30 -24.93
N GLU A 393 -4.39 -4.50 -24.36
CA GLU A 393 -5.30 -5.58 -24.77
C GLU A 393 -6.77 -5.27 -24.42
N PHE A 394 -7.04 -4.69 -23.25
CA PHE A 394 -8.36 -4.22 -22.87
C PHE A 394 -8.92 -3.20 -23.87
N GLU A 395 -8.13 -2.18 -24.23
CA GLU A 395 -8.52 -1.16 -25.21
C GLU A 395 -8.79 -1.77 -26.59
N ARG A 396 -7.98 -2.74 -27.03
CA ARG A 396 -8.21 -3.49 -28.28
C ARG A 396 -9.55 -4.22 -28.25
N MET A 397 -9.82 -4.97 -27.18
CA MET A 397 -11.06 -5.73 -27.03
C MET A 397 -12.30 -4.81 -26.92
N CYS A 398 -12.17 -3.63 -26.30
CA CYS A 398 -13.24 -2.62 -26.29
C CYS A 398 -13.57 -2.11 -27.70
N LYS A 399 -12.56 -1.83 -28.53
CA LYS A 399 -12.78 -1.39 -29.91
C LYS A 399 -13.52 -2.45 -30.74
N GLU A 400 -13.13 -3.71 -30.61
CA GLU A 400 -13.81 -4.83 -31.28
C GLU A 400 -15.27 -4.97 -30.83
N LEU A 401 -15.54 -4.75 -29.54
CA LEU A 401 -16.90 -4.76 -29.00
C LEU A 401 -17.75 -3.63 -29.60
N ASP A 402 -17.19 -2.44 -29.76
CA ASP A 402 -17.88 -1.28 -30.33
C ASP A 402 -18.17 -1.46 -31.82
N GLU A 403 -17.21 -1.99 -32.59
CA GLU A 403 -17.36 -2.31 -34.01
C GLU A 403 -18.44 -3.36 -34.26
N ASN A 404 -18.47 -4.43 -33.44
CA ASN A 404 -19.50 -5.47 -33.52
C ASN A 404 -20.90 -4.95 -33.15
N ASN A 405 -21.00 -3.95 -32.26
CA ASN A 405 -22.29 -3.32 -31.93
C ASN A 405 -22.79 -2.40 -33.04
N GLN A 406 -21.89 -1.80 -33.82
CA GLN A 406 -22.24 -0.95 -34.96
C GLN A 406 -22.62 -1.76 -36.21
N ASN A 407 -22.15 -3.01 -36.33
CA ASN A 407 -22.48 -3.94 -37.41
C ASN A 407 -23.05 -5.27 -36.89
N PRO A 408 -24.27 -5.31 -36.35
CA PRO A 408 -24.87 -6.52 -35.76
C PRO A 408 -25.25 -7.63 -36.78
N SER A 409 -24.88 -7.48 -38.05
CA SER A 409 -25.26 -8.40 -39.14
C SER A 409 -24.18 -8.47 -40.23
N LEU A 410 -23.27 -9.42 -40.05
CA LEU A 410 -22.57 -10.19 -41.09
C LEU A 410 -22.50 -11.64 -40.64
#